data_AF-A0A091T734-F1
#
_entry.id   AF-A0A091T734-F1
#
_cell.length_a   1.000
_cell.length_b   1.000
_cell.length_c   1.000
_cell.angle_alpha   90.00
_cell.angle_beta   90.00
_cell.angle_gamma   90.00
#
_symmetry.space_group_name_H-M   'P 1'
#
loop_
_entity.id
_entity.type
_entity.pdbx_description
1 polymer ?
#
loop_
_entity_poly.entity_id
_entity_poly.type
_entity_poly.pdbx_seq_one_letter_code
_entity_poly.pdbx_strand_id
1 'polypeptide(L)'
;GDVVDIYQREFLALRDRLHAAEQESLKRSKELNLVLEEIKRAISEKQALRDINRTWSSLSDETKLKLWNITNKNVLHLPTIFHHLPHLLSKENSLQPAVHVGQGRTGVSVVMGIPSVKREVHSYLTDTLNSLISELTQQEKEDSVIVVLIAETDPQYTAGVAENIKNLFPKEIHSGLLEVISPSPHFYPDFSHLRESFGDPKERVRWRTKQNLDYCFLMMYAQSKGIYYVQLEDDIVAKPNYLSTMKNFALQQPSEDWMILEFSQLGFIGIKSLDLSLIVEFILMFYKDKPIDWLLDHILWVKVCNPEKDA
;
A
#
# COMPACT_ATOMS: atom_id res chain seq x y z
N GLY A 1 60.29 22.63 12.89
CA GLY A 1 59.39 22.42 14.04
C GLY A 1 57.98 22.16 13.56
N ASP A 2 57.36 23.13 12.88
CA ASP A 2 55.91 23.15 12.67
C ASP A 2 55.32 22.16 11.66
N VAL A 3 56.07 21.73 10.65
CA VAL A 3 55.51 20.85 9.60
C VAL A 3 55.29 19.41 10.11
N VAL A 4 56.17 18.92 10.98
CA VAL A 4 56.08 17.56 11.55
C VAL A 4 54.90 17.45 12.52
N ASP A 5 54.59 18.52 13.25
CA ASP A 5 53.53 18.56 14.25
C ASP A 5 52.12 18.59 13.61
N ILE A 6 51.99 19.18 12.42
CA ILE A 6 50.75 19.19 11.63
C ILE A 6 50.43 17.79 11.10
N TYR A 7 51.39 17.11 10.48
CA TYR A 7 51.19 15.74 9.97
C TYR A 7 50.88 14.75 11.09
N GLN A 8 51.46 14.94 12.27
CA GLN A 8 51.20 14.08 13.42
C GLN A 8 49.77 14.25 13.96
N ARG A 9 49.22 15.48 13.92
CA ARG A 9 47.80 15.74 14.25
C ARG A 9 46.84 15.19 13.21
N GLU A 10 47.14 15.33 11.92
CA GLU A 10 46.29 14.77 10.86
C GLU A 10 46.25 13.24 10.90
N PHE A 11 47.39 12.61 11.16
CA PHE A 11 47.47 11.15 11.29
C PHE A 11 46.67 10.63 12.50
N LEU A 12 46.72 11.34 13.64
CA LEU A 12 45.90 11.02 14.81
C LEU A 12 44.41 11.18 14.52
N ALA A 13 44.01 12.27 13.87
CA ALA A 13 42.61 12.49 13.49
C ALA A 13 42.09 11.44 12.49
N LEU A 14 42.94 10.98 11.56
CA LEU A 14 42.60 9.92 10.62
C LEU A 14 42.41 8.58 11.35
N ARG A 15 43.30 8.26 12.30
CA ARG A 15 43.21 7.05 13.12
C ARG A 15 41.94 7.02 13.97
N ASP A 16 41.57 8.15 14.56
CA ASP A 16 40.36 8.24 15.39
C ASP A 16 39.08 8.09 14.55
N ARG A 17 39.07 8.65 13.33
CA ARG A 17 37.96 8.43 12.36
C ARG A 17 37.87 6.99 11.90
N LEU A 18 39.00 6.34 11.63
CA LEU A 18 39.02 4.92 11.25
C LEU A 18 38.49 4.04 12.38
N HIS A 19 38.91 4.31 13.61
CA HIS A 19 38.46 3.56 14.78
C HIS A 19 36.96 3.78 15.07
N ALA A 20 36.44 4.98 14.83
CA ALA A 20 35.00 5.25 14.92
C ALA A 20 34.21 4.49 13.84
N ALA A 21 34.70 4.48 12.61
CA ALA A 21 34.10 3.74 11.50
C ALA A 21 34.09 2.21 11.72
N GLU A 22 35.16 1.66 12.30
CA GLU A 22 35.23 0.24 12.67
C GLU A 22 34.23 -0.13 13.76
N GLN A 23 34.08 0.72 14.79
CA GLN A 23 33.08 0.50 15.85
C GLN A 23 31.65 0.56 15.31
N GLU A 24 31.38 1.50 14.41
CA GLU A 24 30.08 1.63 13.77
C GLU A 24 29.78 0.42 12.85
N SER A 25 30.77 -0.04 12.08
CA SER A 25 30.68 -1.24 11.26
C SER A 25 30.39 -2.49 12.11
N LEU A 26 31.07 -2.64 13.25
CA LEU A 26 30.84 -3.74 14.18
C LEU A 26 29.43 -3.70 14.79
N LYS A 27 28.91 -2.50 15.10
CA LYS A 27 27.54 -2.32 15.60
C LYS A 27 26.51 -2.70 14.54
N ARG A 28 26.68 -2.23 13.30
CA ARG A 28 25.82 -2.61 12.16
C ARG A 28 25.86 -4.10 11.88
N SER A 29 27.02 -4.75 12.00
CA SER A 29 27.14 -6.20 11.85
C SER A 29 26.35 -6.97 12.91
N LYS A 30 26.35 -6.50 14.17
CA LYS A 30 25.54 -7.10 15.24
C LYS A 30 24.04 -6.94 15.00
N GLU A 31 23.60 -5.75 14.56
CA GLU A 31 22.20 -5.48 14.22
C GLU A 31 21.73 -6.36 13.05
N LEU A 32 22.55 -6.51 12.00
CA LEU A 32 22.26 -7.39 10.88
C LEU A 32 22.12 -8.86 11.30
N ASN A 33 22.95 -9.33 12.23
CA ASN A 33 22.85 -10.69 12.75
C ASN A 33 21.55 -10.90 13.55
N LEU A 34 21.09 -9.90 14.31
CA LEU A 34 19.81 -9.98 15.02
C LEU A 34 18.63 -10.07 14.03
N VAL A 35 18.66 -9.25 12.96
CA VAL A 35 17.65 -9.31 11.89
C VAL A 35 17.68 -10.66 11.17
N LEU A 36 18.86 -11.22 10.92
CA LEU A 36 19.02 -12.53 10.28
C LEU A 36 18.41 -13.66 11.13
N GLU A 37 18.63 -13.65 12.43
CA GLU A 37 18.04 -14.64 13.35
C GLU A 37 16.51 -14.50 13.43
N GLU A 38 16.00 -13.28 13.39
CA GLU A 38 14.56 -13.03 13.35
C GLU A 38 13.92 -13.55 12.05
N ILE A 39 14.60 -13.36 10.91
CA ILE A 39 14.17 -13.91 9.61
C ILE A 39 14.18 -15.44 9.62
N LYS A 40 15.21 -16.07 10.19
CA LYS A 40 15.26 -17.55 10.34
C LYS A 40 14.10 -18.06 11.19
N ARG A 41 13.77 -17.35 12.28
CA ARG A 41 12.62 -17.69 13.13
C ARG A 41 11.31 -17.58 12.35
N ALA A 42 11.11 -16.48 11.62
CA ALA A 42 9.92 -16.27 10.80
C ALA A 42 9.77 -17.32 9.68
N ILE A 43 10.87 -17.78 9.06
CA ILE A 43 10.84 -18.85 8.05
C ILE A 43 10.44 -20.19 8.67
N SER A 44 10.95 -20.51 9.86
CA SER A 44 10.57 -21.72 10.61
C SER A 44 9.10 -21.70 11.02
N GLU A 45 8.58 -20.56 11.46
CA GLU A 45 7.16 -20.36 11.76
C GLU A 45 6.30 -20.52 10.50
N LYS A 46 6.75 -20.02 9.34
CA LYS A 46 6.06 -20.15 8.05
C LYS A 46 5.96 -21.59 7.55
N GLN A 47 6.94 -22.45 7.87
CA GLN A 47 6.87 -23.89 7.61
C GLN A 47 5.85 -24.58 8.52
N ALA A 48 5.83 -24.27 9.82
CA ALA A 48 4.82 -24.79 10.73
C ALA A 48 3.39 -24.34 10.36
N LEU A 49 3.24 -23.11 9.88
CA LEU A 49 1.97 -22.57 9.37
C LEU A 49 1.46 -23.32 8.13
N ARG A 50 2.34 -23.86 7.26
CA ARG A 50 1.91 -24.66 6.10
C ARG A 50 1.26 -25.98 6.49
N ASP A 51 1.74 -26.64 7.53
CA ASP A 51 1.17 -27.90 8.03
C ASP A 51 -0.15 -27.65 8.77
N ILE A 52 -0.27 -26.48 9.42
CA ILE A 52 -1.51 -26.00 10.04
C ILE A 52 -2.57 -25.65 8.98
N ASN A 53 -2.21 -25.01 7.85
CA ASN A 53 -3.12 -24.66 6.75
C ASN A 53 -3.85 -25.87 6.14
N ARG A 54 -3.16 -27.01 5.98
CA ARG A 54 -3.80 -28.27 5.53
C ARG A 54 -4.91 -28.74 6.46
N THR A 55 -4.75 -28.50 7.75
CA THR A 55 -5.73 -28.88 8.77
C THR A 55 -6.85 -27.84 8.87
N TRP A 56 -6.50 -26.55 8.75
CA TRP A 56 -7.43 -25.41 8.79
C TRP A 56 -8.42 -25.37 7.64
N SER A 57 -8.01 -25.73 6.42
CA SER A 57 -8.88 -25.76 5.24
C SER A 57 -10.06 -26.75 5.35
N SER A 58 -9.97 -27.76 6.24
CA SER A 58 -11.00 -28.78 6.46
C SER A 58 -12.10 -28.39 7.45
N LEU A 59 -11.93 -27.29 8.18
CA LEU A 59 -12.83 -26.88 9.27
C LEU A 59 -14.00 -26.00 8.78
N SER A 60 -15.14 -26.08 9.47
CA SER A 60 -16.27 -25.18 9.23
C SER A 60 -15.96 -23.75 9.67
N ASP A 61 -16.58 -22.76 9.02
CA ASP A 61 -16.28 -21.33 9.22
C ASP A 61 -16.52 -20.87 10.66
N GLU A 62 -17.55 -21.39 11.32
CA GLU A 62 -17.83 -21.12 12.74
C GLU A 62 -16.76 -21.72 13.67
N THR A 63 -16.17 -22.85 13.29
CA THR A 63 -15.10 -23.52 14.04
C THR A 63 -13.77 -22.82 13.85
N LYS A 64 -13.48 -22.30 12.65
CA LYS A 64 -12.30 -21.46 12.38
C LYS A 64 -12.30 -20.18 13.21
N LEU A 65 -13.45 -19.51 13.31
CA LEU A 65 -13.64 -18.33 14.15
C LEU A 65 -13.43 -18.64 15.64
N LYS A 66 -14.01 -19.74 16.13
CA LYS A 66 -13.80 -20.20 17.51
C LYS A 66 -12.34 -20.56 17.78
N LEU A 67 -11.67 -21.25 16.85
CA LEU A 67 -10.25 -21.61 16.99
C LEU A 67 -9.34 -20.39 16.95
N TRP A 68 -9.60 -19.40 16.10
CA TRP A 68 -8.85 -18.15 16.08
C TRP A 68 -8.92 -17.43 17.45
N ASN A 69 -10.11 -17.38 18.05
CA ASN A 69 -10.31 -16.84 19.39
C ASN A 69 -9.60 -17.67 20.48
N ILE A 70 -9.47 -19.00 20.32
CA ILE A 70 -8.83 -19.90 21.28
C ILE A 70 -7.29 -19.91 21.14
N THR A 71 -6.75 -19.77 19.93
CA THR A 71 -5.29 -19.69 19.68
C THR A 71 -4.69 -18.36 20.16
N ASN A 72 -5.48 -17.31 20.24
CA ASN A 72 -5.12 -16.09 20.97
C ASN A 72 -5.24 -16.32 22.48
N LYS A 73 -4.25 -17.02 23.07
CA LYS A 73 -4.02 -17.08 24.53
C LYS A 73 -3.53 -15.73 25.11
N ASN A 74 -3.67 -14.64 24.36
CA ASN A 74 -3.39 -13.32 24.86
C ASN A 74 -4.60 -12.86 25.66
N VAL A 75 -4.37 -12.35 26.87
CA VAL A 75 -5.42 -11.69 27.68
C VAL A 75 -6.06 -10.52 26.92
N LEU A 76 -5.39 -10.02 25.88
CA LEU A 76 -5.83 -8.94 25.01
C LEU A 76 -6.04 -9.46 23.57
N HIS A 77 -7.22 -9.19 23.01
CA HIS A 77 -7.48 -9.33 21.58
C HIS A 77 -7.03 -8.06 20.87
N LEU A 78 -6.04 -8.17 19.99
CA LEU A 78 -5.58 -7.03 19.18
C LEU A 78 -6.58 -6.77 18.05
N PRO A 79 -6.99 -5.52 17.82
CA PRO A 79 -7.71 -5.15 16.60
C PRO A 79 -6.92 -5.59 15.35
N THR A 80 -7.65 -6.10 14.37
CA THR A 80 -7.10 -6.57 13.09
C THR A 80 -8.14 -6.32 12.01
N ILE A 81 -7.73 -6.25 10.75
CA ILE A 81 -8.66 -6.13 9.60
C ILE A 81 -9.78 -7.20 9.61
N PHE A 82 -9.50 -8.39 10.18
CA PHE A 82 -10.47 -9.47 10.35
C PHE A 82 -11.66 -9.13 11.26
N HIS A 83 -11.56 -8.10 12.11
CA HIS A 83 -12.70 -7.62 12.88
C HIS A 83 -13.74 -6.95 11.98
N HIS A 84 -13.28 -6.24 10.94
CA HIS A 84 -14.14 -5.55 9.97
C HIS A 84 -14.56 -6.47 8.81
N LEU A 85 -13.70 -7.42 8.46
CA LEU A 85 -13.89 -8.38 7.36
C LEU A 85 -13.66 -9.83 7.86
N PRO A 86 -14.54 -10.36 8.74
CA PRO A 86 -14.35 -11.68 9.36
C PRO A 86 -14.40 -12.83 8.36
N HIS A 87 -15.08 -12.65 7.21
CA HIS A 87 -15.16 -13.66 6.16
C HIS A 87 -13.78 -13.98 5.55
N LEU A 88 -12.80 -13.08 5.64
CA LEU A 88 -11.44 -13.33 5.14
C LEU A 88 -10.75 -14.51 5.85
N LEU A 89 -11.10 -14.79 7.12
CA LEU A 89 -10.56 -15.92 7.88
C LEU A 89 -10.96 -17.28 7.30
N SER A 90 -12.05 -17.34 6.54
CA SER A 90 -12.56 -18.60 5.98
C SER A 90 -11.75 -19.10 4.79
N LYS A 91 -11.02 -18.20 4.09
CA LYS A 91 -10.32 -18.45 2.83
C LYS A 91 -8.89 -17.88 2.87
N GLU A 92 -7.90 -18.76 2.77
CA GLU A 92 -6.46 -18.38 2.80
C GLU A 92 -6.05 -17.44 1.66
N ASN A 93 -6.70 -17.54 0.50
CA ASN A 93 -6.36 -16.76 -0.69
C ASN A 93 -7.21 -15.48 -0.82
N SER A 94 -7.88 -15.06 0.26
CA SER A 94 -8.72 -13.86 0.25
C SER A 94 -7.92 -12.56 0.18
N LEU A 95 -6.69 -12.56 0.72
CA LEU A 95 -5.76 -11.43 0.71
C LEU A 95 -4.71 -11.51 -0.42
N GLN A 96 -4.73 -12.57 -1.23
CA GLN A 96 -3.82 -12.71 -2.37
C GLN A 96 -4.49 -12.16 -3.63
N PRO A 97 -3.76 -11.38 -4.46
CA PRO A 97 -4.28 -10.98 -5.75
C PRO A 97 -4.61 -12.20 -6.63
N ALA A 98 -5.77 -12.18 -7.29
CA ALA A 98 -6.16 -13.23 -8.24
C ALA A 98 -5.35 -13.14 -9.54
N VAL A 99 -5.11 -11.92 -10.02
CA VAL A 99 -4.15 -11.61 -11.06
C VAL A 99 -2.99 -10.85 -10.43
N HIS A 100 -1.77 -11.21 -10.82
CA HIS A 100 -0.56 -10.49 -10.44
C HIS A 100 0.43 -10.54 -11.59
N VAL A 101 0.67 -9.39 -12.23
CA VAL A 101 1.62 -9.21 -13.33
C VAL A 101 2.57 -8.08 -12.95
N GLY A 102 3.86 -8.37 -12.81
CA GLY A 102 4.86 -7.40 -12.39
C GLY A 102 6.10 -8.08 -11.81
N GLN A 103 7.09 -7.29 -11.40
CA GLN A 103 8.32 -7.80 -10.78
C GLN A 103 8.31 -7.74 -9.24
N GLY A 104 7.25 -7.18 -8.63
CA GLY A 104 7.18 -7.04 -7.17
C GLY A 104 8.22 -6.05 -6.64
N ARG A 105 8.50 -4.96 -7.37
CA ARG A 105 9.53 -3.99 -6.99
C ARG A 105 9.17 -3.30 -5.68
N THR A 106 10.18 -3.09 -4.83
CA THR A 106 10.09 -2.40 -3.53
C THR A 106 11.30 -1.50 -3.31
N GLY A 107 11.22 -0.61 -2.32
CA GLY A 107 12.32 0.31 -1.96
C GLY A 107 12.37 1.56 -2.82
N VAL A 108 11.25 1.93 -3.47
CA VAL A 108 11.14 3.15 -4.26
C VAL A 108 10.69 4.34 -3.39
N SER A 109 10.91 5.57 -3.85
CA SER A 109 10.39 6.73 -3.13
C SER A 109 8.87 6.85 -3.23
N VAL A 110 8.29 6.62 -4.43
CA VAL A 110 6.86 6.87 -4.68
C VAL A 110 6.16 5.67 -5.30
N VAL A 111 5.01 5.30 -4.74
CA VAL A 111 4.10 4.29 -5.27
C VAL A 111 2.82 4.98 -5.73
N MET A 112 2.44 4.81 -7.00
CA MET A 112 1.22 5.38 -7.57
C MET A 112 0.18 4.27 -7.71
N GLY A 113 -0.90 4.33 -6.95
CA GLY A 113 -2.00 3.38 -7.01
C GLY A 113 -3.12 3.87 -7.93
N ILE A 114 -3.51 3.07 -8.92
CA ILE A 114 -4.59 3.38 -9.87
C ILE A 114 -5.64 2.25 -9.85
N PRO A 115 -6.82 2.44 -9.24
CA PRO A 115 -7.94 1.53 -9.35
C PRO A 115 -8.69 1.78 -10.66
N SER A 116 -9.02 0.72 -11.37
CA SER A 116 -9.79 0.77 -12.62
C SER A 116 -10.93 -0.23 -12.57
N VAL A 117 -12.15 0.25 -12.86
CA VAL A 117 -13.38 -0.56 -12.93
C VAL A 117 -13.76 -0.77 -14.39
N LYS A 118 -14.53 -1.83 -14.66
CA LYS A 118 -15.01 -2.11 -16.01
C LYS A 118 -15.96 -1.00 -16.48
N ARG A 119 -15.63 -0.40 -17.63
CA ARG A 119 -16.50 0.55 -18.34
C ARG A 119 -17.02 -0.09 -19.64
N GLU A 120 -18.27 0.22 -20.01
CA GLU A 120 -18.93 -0.38 -21.18
C GLU A 120 -18.47 0.21 -22.52
N VAL A 121 -18.01 1.47 -22.54
CA VAL A 121 -17.79 2.23 -23.79
C VAL A 121 -16.30 2.42 -24.10
N HIS A 122 -15.52 2.97 -23.16
CA HIS A 122 -14.10 3.24 -23.36
C HIS A 122 -13.34 3.05 -22.04
N SER A 123 -12.16 2.45 -22.10
CA SER A 123 -11.25 2.37 -20.97
C SER A 123 -10.19 3.47 -21.08
N TYR A 124 -10.20 4.43 -20.15
CA TYR A 124 -9.23 5.53 -20.10
C TYR A 124 -7.86 5.10 -19.54
N LEU A 125 -7.78 3.91 -18.95
CA LEU A 125 -6.60 3.42 -18.25
C LEU A 125 -5.34 3.43 -19.12
N THR A 126 -5.44 3.00 -20.38
CA THR A 126 -4.29 2.99 -21.30
C THR A 126 -3.76 4.39 -21.58
N ASP A 127 -4.64 5.37 -21.75
CA ASP A 127 -4.27 6.76 -22.01
C ASP A 127 -3.63 7.39 -20.77
N THR A 128 -4.21 7.12 -19.60
CA THR A 128 -3.66 7.51 -18.29
C THR A 128 -2.26 6.94 -18.08
N LEU A 129 -2.06 5.64 -18.32
CA LEU A 129 -0.74 4.99 -18.19
C LEU A 129 0.27 5.59 -19.16
N ASN A 130 -0.10 5.79 -20.42
CA ASN A 130 0.76 6.44 -21.40
C ASN A 130 1.19 7.83 -20.94
N SER A 131 0.23 8.65 -20.48
CA SER A 131 0.50 10.01 -20.01
C SER A 131 1.39 10.03 -18.77
N LEU A 132 1.16 9.13 -17.80
CA LEU A 132 1.98 9.04 -16.60
C LEU A 132 3.41 8.60 -16.93
N ILE A 133 3.58 7.59 -17.78
CA ILE A 133 4.89 6.99 -18.10
C ILE A 133 5.72 7.89 -19.02
N SER A 134 5.08 8.64 -19.92
CA SER A 134 5.78 9.54 -20.86
C SER A 134 6.41 10.73 -20.15
N GLU A 135 5.79 11.21 -19.07
CA GLU A 135 6.28 12.37 -18.30
C GLU A 135 7.31 12.01 -17.22
N LEU A 136 7.71 10.73 -17.11
CA LEU A 136 8.77 10.29 -16.20
C LEU A 136 10.14 10.26 -16.87
N THR A 137 11.12 10.85 -16.20
CA THR A 137 12.54 10.66 -16.52
C THR A 137 13.01 9.25 -16.17
N GLN A 138 14.15 8.81 -16.71
CA GLN A 138 14.70 7.48 -16.42
C GLN A 138 14.96 7.27 -14.91
N GLN A 139 15.48 8.29 -14.22
CA GLN A 139 15.71 8.24 -12.78
C GLN A 139 14.39 8.10 -12.00
N GLU A 140 13.35 8.82 -12.40
CA GLU A 140 12.03 8.72 -11.78
C GLU A 140 11.37 7.36 -12.04
N LYS A 141 11.60 6.75 -13.21
CA LYS A 141 11.13 5.38 -13.51
C LYS A 141 11.83 4.32 -12.66
N GLU A 142 13.04 4.58 -12.19
CA GLU A 142 13.77 3.69 -11.28
C GLU A 142 13.34 3.89 -9.82
N ASP A 143 12.94 5.12 -9.46
CA ASP A 143 12.54 5.53 -8.11
C ASP A 143 11.00 5.56 -7.89
N SER A 144 10.23 4.91 -8.76
CA SER A 144 8.78 4.78 -8.61
C SER A 144 8.22 3.44 -9.10
N VAL A 145 7.00 3.13 -8.64
CA VAL A 145 6.18 2.02 -9.11
C VAL A 145 4.75 2.51 -9.33
N ILE A 146 4.15 2.12 -10.44
CA ILE A 146 2.72 2.28 -10.73
C ILE A 146 2.04 0.93 -10.50
N VAL A 147 1.08 0.88 -9.58
CA VAL A 147 0.27 -0.31 -9.31
C VAL A 147 -1.15 -0.07 -9.80
N VAL A 148 -1.55 -0.83 -10.81
CA VAL A 148 -2.91 -0.83 -11.34
C VAL A 148 -3.71 -1.93 -10.66
N LEU A 149 -4.78 -1.55 -9.97
CA LEU A 149 -5.80 -2.48 -9.48
C LEU A 149 -6.93 -2.58 -10.50
N ILE A 150 -7.04 -3.72 -11.18
CA ILE A 150 -8.26 -4.07 -11.92
C ILE A 150 -9.31 -4.46 -10.88
N ALA A 151 -10.17 -3.52 -10.52
CA ALA A 151 -11.16 -3.64 -9.46
C ALA A 151 -12.38 -4.47 -9.93
N GLU A 152 -12.12 -5.63 -10.51
CA GLU A 152 -13.11 -6.58 -11.01
C GLU A 152 -12.80 -7.98 -10.51
N THR A 153 -13.82 -8.82 -10.47
CA THR A 153 -13.71 -10.21 -9.97
C THR A 153 -13.92 -11.27 -11.05
N ASP A 154 -14.39 -10.87 -12.24
CA ASP A 154 -14.54 -11.77 -13.37
C ASP A 154 -13.15 -12.21 -13.90
N PRO A 155 -12.80 -13.50 -13.81
CA PRO A 155 -11.48 -13.99 -14.24
C PRO A 155 -11.19 -13.75 -15.71
N GLN A 156 -12.21 -13.82 -16.58
CA GLN A 156 -12.01 -13.63 -18.03
C GLN A 156 -11.69 -12.17 -18.33
N TYR A 157 -12.45 -11.24 -17.76
CA TYR A 157 -12.20 -9.82 -17.91
C TYR A 157 -10.85 -9.39 -17.33
N THR A 158 -10.56 -9.78 -16.08
CA THR A 158 -9.32 -9.39 -15.39
C THR A 158 -8.08 -9.92 -16.10
N ALA A 159 -8.10 -11.18 -16.56
CA ALA A 159 -7.00 -11.75 -17.35
C ALA A 159 -6.83 -11.01 -18.69
N GLY A 160 -7.93 -10.72 -19.40
CA GLY A 160 -7.88 -10.01 -20.68
C GLY A 160 -7.30 -8.59 -20.56
N VAL A 161 -7.71 -7.84 -19.52
CA VAL A 161 -7.16 -6.50 -19.27
C VAL A 161 -5.67 -6.58 -18.89
N ALA A 162 -5.29 -7.51 -18.02
CA ALA A 162 -3.89 -7.67 -17.61
C ALA A 162 -2.98 -8.09 -18.78
N GLU A 163 -3.45 -8.98 -19.65
CA GLU A 163 -2.72 -9.37 -20.87
C GLU A 163 -2.59 -8.20 -21.84
N ASN A 164 -3.65 -7.42 -22.03
CA ASN A 164 -3.61 -6.22 -22.87
C ASN A 164 -2.57 -5.21 -22.35
N ILE A 165 -2.58 -4.89 -21.06
CA ILE A 165 -1.59 -3.98 -20.44
C ILE A 165 -0.18 -4.54 -20.60
N LYS A 166 0.02 -5.85 -20.37
CA LYS A 166 1.32 -6.50 -20.55
C LYS A 166 1.85 -6.40 -21.97
N ASN A 167 0.97 -6.49 -22.97
CA ASN A 167 1.33 -6.38 -24.38
C ASN A 167 1.64 -4.94 -24.80
N LEU A 168 0.95 -3.96 -24.23
CA LEU A 168 1.16 -2.53 -24.51
C LEU A 168 2.40 -1.95 -23.81
N PHE A 169 2.69 -2.41 -22.58
CA PHE A 169 3.77 -1.91 -21.72
C PHE A 169 4.79 -2.99 -21.31
N PRO A 170 5.34 -3.78 -22.25
CA PRO A 170 6.18 -4.93 -21.90
C PRO A 170 7.49 -4.50 -21.20
N LYS A 171 8.03 -3.32 -21.56
CA LYS A 171 9.28 -2.80 -20.98
C LYS A 171 9.08 -2.36 -19.54
N GLU A 172 7.96 -1.70 -19.25
CA GLU A 172 7.62 -1.16 -17.93
C GLU A 172 7.22 -2.28 -16.96
N ILE A 173 6.52 -3.31 -17.44
CA ILE A 173 6.26 -4.53 -16.66
C ILE A 173 7.58 -5.27 -16.37
N HIS A 174 8.48 -5.39 -17.36
CA HIS A 174 9.74 -6.11 -17.18
C HIS A 174 10.72 -5.37 -16.27
N SER A 175 10.77 -4.04 -16.35
CA SER A 175 11.61 -3.24 -15.45
C SER A 175 11.07 -3.28 -14.01
N GLY A 176 9.77 -3.52 -13.82
CA GLY A 176 9.09 -3.42 -12.53
C GLY A 176 8.59 -2.01 -12.20
N LEU A 177 8.53 -1.12 -13.20
CA LEU A 177 7.85 0.18 -13.08
C LEU A 177 6.34 -0.01 -12.99
N LEU A 178 5.76 -0.92 -13.76
CA LEU A 178 4.33 -1.17 -13.81
C LEU A 178 3.99 -2.53 -13.21
N GLU A 179 2.97 -2.57 -12.36
CA GLU A 179 2.38 -3.79 -11.82
C GLU A 179 0.86 -3.76 -12.03
N VAL A 180 0.27 -4.91 -12.34
CA VAL A 180 -1.17 -5.08 -12.51
C VAL A 180 -1.63 -6.18 -11.57
N ILE A 181 -2.60 -5.84 -10.72
CA ILE A 181 -3.21 -6.74 -9.76
C ILE A 181 -4.73 -6.76 -9.92
N SER A 182 -5.36 -7.86 -9.52
CA SER A 182 -6.81 -7.90 -9.28
C SER A 182 -7.12 -8.53 -7.93
N PRO A 183 -8.17 -8.09 -7.23
CA PRO A 183 -8.53 -8.66 -5.95
C PRO A 183 -9.14 -10.05 -6.12
N SER A 184 -8.93 -10.91 -5.13
CA SER A 184 -9.66 -12.17 -5.04
C SER A 184 -11.17 -11.91 -4.90
N PRO A 185 -12.05 -12.69 -5.56
CA PRO A 185 -13.49 -12.59 -5.32
C PRO A 185 -13.87 -12.80 -3.84
N HIS A 186 -13.03 -13.54 -3.11
CA HIS A 186 -13.20 -13.81 -1.68
C HIS A 186 -12.77 -12.65 -0.78
N PHE A 187 -12.15 -11.60 -1.33
CA PHE A 187 -11.82 -10.40 -0.58
C PHE A 187 -13.10 -9.64 -0.18
N TYR A 188 -14.06 -9.56 -1.09
CA TYR A 188 -15.28 -8.80 -0.87
C TYR A 188 -16.30 -9.56 0.00
N PRO A 189 -16.99 -8.88 0.93
CA PRO A 189 -18.10 -9.46 1.65
C PRO A 189 -19.34 -9.58 0.75
N ASP A 190 -20.38 -10.27 1.24
CA ASP A 190 -21.68 -10.22 0.59
C ASP A 190 -22.31 -8.82 0.70
N PHE A 191 -22.64 -8.24 -0.44
CA PHE A 191 -23.26 -6.92 -0.55
C PHE A 191 -24.79 -6.97 -0.62
N SER A 192 -25.41 -8.15 -0.63
CA SER A 192 -26.87 -8.30 -0.75
C SER A 192 -27.67 -7.62 0.36
N HIS A 193 -27.06 -7.49 1.54
CA HIS A 193 -27.68 -6.96 2.77
C HIS A 193 -27.23 -5.54 3.12
N LEU A 194 -26.67 -4.78 2.17
CA LEU A 194 -26.30 -3.38 2.42
C LEU A 194 -27.55 -2.52 2.67
N ARG A 195 -27.45 -1.67 3.70
CA ARG A 195 -28.50 -0.71 4.05
C ARG A 195 -28.46 0.48 3.08
N GLU A 196 -29.61 0.86 2.56
CA GLU A 196 -29.76 2.11 1.80
C GLU A 196 -29.48 3.33 2.69
N SER A 197 -28.76 4.31 2.15
CA SER A 197 -28.39 5.54 2.84
C SER A 197 -28.33 6.70 1.85
N PHE A 198 -28.41 7.93 2.34
CA PHE A 198 -28.32 9.16 1.53
C PHE A 198 -29.33 9.28 0.37
N GLY A 199 -30.40 8.47 0.38
CA GLY A 199 -31.36 8.41 -0.73
C GLY A 199 -30.82 7.68 -1.98
N ASP A 200 -29.65 7.04 -1.88
CA ASP A 200 -29.02 6.32 -2.98
C ASP A 200 -29.72 4.98 -3.26
N PRO A 201 -29.84 4.57 -4.53
CA PRO A 201 -30.28 3.23 -4.87
C PRO A 201 -29.26 2.18 -4.40
N LYS A 202 -29.69 0.93 -4.19
CA LYS A 202 -28.82 -0.17 -3.73
C LYS A 202 -27.56 -0.36 -4.57
N GLU A 203 -27.64 -0.15 -5.88
CA GLU A 203 -26.50 -0.26 -6.78
C GLU A 203 -25.43 0.80 -6.49
N ARG A 204 -25.84 2.04 -6.24
CA ARG A 204 -24.95 3.15 -5.85
C ARG A 204 -24.32 2.87 -4.49
N VAL A 205 -25.10 2.37 -3.52
CA VAL A 205 -24.60 1.96 -2.20
C VAL A 205 -23.57 0.83 -2.32
N ARG A 206 -23.86 -0.19 -3.13
CA ARG A 206 -22.92 -1.28 -3.42
C ARG A 206 -21.65 -0.76 -4.08
N TRP A 207 -21.77 0.14 -5.06
CA TRP A 207 -20.64 0.72 -5.76
C TRP A 207 -19.70 1.47 -4.81
N ARG A 208 -20.21 2.41 -3.99
CA ARG A 208 -19.38 3.17 -3.04
C ARG A 208 -18.78 2.28 -1.94
N THR A 209 -19.51 1.25 -1.51
CA THR A 209 -19.02 0.27 -0.52
C THR A 209 -17.86 -0.55 -1.08
N LYS A 210 -18.00 -0.99 -2.35
CA LYS A 210 -16.94 -1.72 -3.04
C LYS A 210 -15.72 -0.83 -3.28
N GLN A 211 -15.91 0.42 -3.70
CA GLN A 211 -14.83 1.39 -3.91
C GLN A 211 -13.95 1.59 -2.66
N ASN A 212 -14.57 1.71 -1.48
CA ASN A 212 -13.83 1.76 -0.21
C ASN A 212 -12.90 0.54 -0.02
N LEU A 213 -13.41 -0.65 -0.35
CA LEU A 213 -12.63 -1.89 -0.24
C LEU A 213 -11.55 -1.99 -1.32
N ASP A 214 -11.80 -1.48 -2.54
CA ASP A 214 -10.82 -1.41 -3.62
C ASP A 214 -9.61 -0.55 -3.20
N TYR A 215 -9.87 0.62 -2.60
CA TYR A 215 -8.83 1.50 -2.07
C TYR A 215 -8.06 0.80 -0.95
N CYS A 216 -8.74 0.15 -0.02
CA CYS A 216 -8.08 -0.61 1.05
C CYS A 216 -7.17 -1.70 0.49
N PHE A 217 -7.63 -2.48 -0.50
CA PHE A 217 -6.83 -3.54 -1.11
C PHE A 217 -5.55 -2.98 -1.74
N LEU A 218 -5.69 -1.89 -2.51
CA LEU A 218 -4.57 -1.26 -3.19
C LEU A 218 -3.56 -0.65 -2.21
N MET A 219 -4.05 0.08 -1.19
CA MET A 219 -3.21 0.67 -0.13
C MET A 219 -2.47 -0.42 0.65
N MET A 220 -3.14 -1.51 1.04
CA MET A 220 -2.50 -2.64 1.72
C MET A 220 -1.40 -3.29 0.86
N TYR A 221 -1.66 -3.45 -0.44
CA TYR A 221 -0.67 -4.01 -1.36
C TYR A 221 0.54 -3.07 -1.57
N ALA A 222 0.30 -1.76 -1.62
CA ALA A 222 1.32 -0.74 -1.87
C ALA A 222 2.18 -0.42 -0.63
N GLN A 223 1.69 -0.71 0.58
CA GLN A 223 2.28 -0.24 1.84
C GLN A 223 3.78 -0.51 1.97
N SER A 224 4.25 -1.71 1.60
CA SER A 224 5.66 -2.08 1.75
C SER A 224 6.55 -1.71 0.56
N LYS A 225 6.02 -1.03 -0.45
CA LYS A 225 6.74 -0.80 -1.72
C LYS A 225 7.57 0.47 -1.73
N GLY A 226 7.15 1.52 -1.05
CA GLY A 226 7.88 2.79 -1.06
C GLY A 226 7.56 3.71 0.10
N ILE A 227 8.18 4.90 0.10
CA ILE A 227 8.09 5.89 1.18
C ILE A 227 6.75 6.64 1.13
N TYR A 228 6.34 7.05 -0.06
CA TYR A 228 5.10 7.77 -0.32
C TYR A 228 4.18 6.94 -1.19
N TYR A 229 2.89 7.04 -0.92
CA TYR A 229 1.81 6.48 -1.72
C TYR A 229 0.98 7.62 -2.30
N VAL A 230 0.63 7.53 -3.57
CA VAL A 230 -0.26 8.47 -4.25
C VAL A 230 -1.45 7.70 -4.78
N GLN A 231 -2.64 8.06 -4.31
CA GLN A 231 -3.90 7.54 -4.83
C GLN A 231 -4.28 8.33 -6.09
N LEU A 232 -4.36 7.64 -7.22
CA LEU A 232 -4.73 8.17 -8.52
C LEU A 232 -6.06 7.57 -9.01
N GLU A 233 -6.61 8.17 -10.06
CA GLU A 233 -7.76 7.68 -10.83
C GLU A 233 -7.30 7.18 -12.20
N ASP A 234 -8.13 6.39 -12.88
CA ASP A 234 -7.78 5.77 -14.17
C ASP A 234 -8.11 6.64 -15.40
N ASP A 235 -8.60 7.86 -15.21
CA ASP A 235 -9.03 8.81 -16.23
C ASP A 235 -8.36 10.20 -16.07
N ILE A 236 -7.03 10.19 -15.92
CA ILE A 236 -6.23 11.39 -15.68
C ILE A 236 -5.18 11.63 -16.76
N VAL A 237 -4.73 12.87 -16.85
CA VAL A 237 -3.61 13.27 -17.71
C VAL A 237 -2.54 13.94 -16.86
N ALA A 238 -1.34 13.38 -16.89
CA ALA A 238 -0.19 13.89 -16.14
C ALA A 238 0.26 15.25 -16.69
N LYS A 239 0.65 16.15 -15.78
CA LYS A 239 1.38 17.37 -16.15
C LYS A 239 2.88 17.05 -16.26
N PRO A 240 3.63 17.80 -17.09
CA PRO A 240 5.08 17.65 -17.14
C PRO A 240 5.72 17.80 -15.76
N ASN A 241 6.68 16.93 -15.46
CA ASN A 241 7.42 16.90 -14.19
C ASN A 241 6.53 16.69 -12.95
N TYR A 242 5.36 16.06 -13.09
CA TYR A 242 4.43 15.86 -11.97
C TYR A 242 5.09 15.15 -10.78
N LEU A 243 5.88 14.09 -11.01
CA LEU A 243 6.47 13.30 -9.94
C LEU A 243 7.48 14.12 -9.13
N SER A 244 8.42 14.78 -9.81
CA SER A 244 9.35 15.71 -9.18
C SER A 244 8.63 16.84 -8.42
N THR A 245 7.55 17.38 -8.98
CA THR A 245 6.75 18.44 -8.32
C THR A 245 6.12 17.92 -7.04
N MET A 246 5.47 16.75 -7.07
CA MET A 246 4.86 16.13 -5.90
C MET A 246 5.90 15.79 -4.82
N LYS A 247 7.04 15.21 -5.22
CA LYS A 247 8.12 14.84 -4.30
C LYS A 247 8.73 16.06 -3.62
N ASN A 248 9.00 17.12 -4.38
CA ASN A 248 9.53 18.38 -3.84
C ASN A 248 8.51 19.05 -2.91
N PHE A 249 7.23 19.07 -3.26
CA PHE A 249 6.19 19.60 -2.40
C PHE A 249 6.11 18.84 -1.07
N ALA A 250 6.18 17.51 -1.09
CA ALA A 250 6.18 16.69 0.12
C ALA A 250 7.40 16.94 1.02
N LEU A 251 8.59 17.13 0.43
CA LEU A 251 9.84 17.42 1.15
C LEU A 251 9.91 18.85 1.70
N GLN A 252 9.16 19.78 1.12
CA GLN A 252 9.12 21.19 1.53
C GLN A 252 8.08 21.47 2.62
N GLN A 253 7.34 20.46 3.08
CA GLN A 253 6.37 20.66 4.15
C GLN A 253 7.10 21.12 5.43
N PRO A 254 6.57 22.15 6.13
CA PRO A 254 7.25 22.76 7.26
C PRO A 254 7.33 21.86 8.50
N SER A 255 6.48 20.84 8.57
CA SER A 255 6.46 19.82 9.61
C SER A 255 6.53 18.44 8.98
N GLU A 256 7.15 17.49 9.66
CA GLU A 256 7.08 16.07 9.29
C GLU A 256 5.74 15.42 9.70
N ASP A 257 4.86 16.13 10.41
CA ASP A 257 3.61 15.57 10.96
C ASP A 257 2.41 15.68 10.00
N TRP A 258 2.63 15.93 8.71
CA TRP A 258 1.53 15.93 7.73
C TRP A 258 1.07 14.49 7.44
N MET A 259 -0.24 14.32 7.21
CA MET A 259 -0.84 13.01 6.93
C MET A 259 -1.23 12.82 5.46
N ILE A 260 -1.89 13.82 4.86
CA ILE A 260 -2.33 13.81 3.47
C ILE A 260 -1.90 15.12 2.80
N LEU A 261 -1.44 15.00 1.55
CA LEU A 261 -1.17 16.12 0.66
C LEU A 261 -2.07 16.02 -0.57
N GLU A 262 -2.80 17.08 -0.87
CA GLU A 262 -3.64 17.15 -2.07
C GLU A 262 -2.85 17.77 -3.23
N PHE A 263 -2.83 17.07 -4.37
CA PHE A 263 -2.10 17.51 -5.56
C PHE A 263 -3.02 18.00 -6.69
N SER A 264 -4.33 17.79 -6.58
CA SER A 264 -5.32 18.37 -7.49
C SER A 264 -6.71 18.39 -6.85
N GLN A 265 -7.59 19.23 -7.43
CA GLN A 265 -8.96 19.47 -6.95
C GLN A 265 -9.88 18.25 -7.02
N LEU A 266 -9.48 17.19 -7.73
CA LEU A 266 -10.26 15.96 -7.88
C LEU A 266 -9.86 14.85 -6.89
N GLY A 267 -9.20 15.19 -5.77
CA GLY A 267 -8.97 14.24 -4.69
C GLY A 267 -7.75 13.32 -4.86
N PHE A 268 -6.72 13.78 -5.60
CA PHE A 268 -5.45 13.06 -5.67
C PHE A 268 -4.63 13.29 -4.42
N ILE A 269 -4.49 12.24 -3.62
CA ILE A 269 -3.89 12.31 -2.30
C ILE A 269 -2.55 11.60 -2.22
N GLY A 270 -1.54 12.31 -1.75
CA GLY A 270 -0.26 11.78 -1.29
C GLY A 270 -0.29 11.46 0.19
N ILE A 271 0.16 10.28 0.56
CA ILE A 271 0.19 9.77 1.92
C ILE A 271 1.59 9.19 2.17
N LYS A 272 2.11 9.28 3.41
CA LYS A 272 3.27 8.48 3.80
C LYS A 272 2.88 7.02 3.91
N SER A 273 3.59 6.09 3.27
CA SER A 273 3.19 4.68 3.24
C SER A 273 3.04 4.04 4.62
N LEU A 274 3.82 4.51 5.61
CA LEU A 274 3.69 4.13 7.02
C LEU A 274 2.28 4.40 7.60
N ASP A 275 1.65 5.51 7.19
CA ASP A 275 0.32 5.92 7.67
C ASP A 275 -0.82 5.21 6.95
N LEU A 276 -0.55 4.45 5.87
CA LEU A 276 -1.58 3.71 5.15
C LEU A 276 -2.31 2.71 6.04
N SER A 277 -1.63 2.10 7.02
CA SER A 277 -2.28 1.17 7.96
C SER A 277 -3.42 1.82 8.72
N LEU A 278 -3.21 3.04 9.22
CA LEU A 278 -4.19 3.82 9.95
C LEU A 278 -5.36 4.22 9.04
N ILE A 279 -5.07 4.66 7.82
CA ILE A 279 -6.10 5.07 6.85
C ILE A 279 -6.94 3.85 6.42
N VAL A 280 -6.31 2.73 6.11
CA VAL A 280 -6.99 1.48 5.78
C VAL A 280 -7.90 1.05 6.92
N GLU A 281 -7.41 1.05 8.17
CA GLU A 281 -8.22 0.67 9.32
C GLU A 281 -9.43 1.60 9.49
N PHE A 282 -9.24 2.91 9.35
CA PHE A 282 -10.32 3.89 9.41
C PHE A 282 -11.38 3.67 8.31
N ILE A 283 -10.96 3.43 7.07
CA ILE A 283 -11.87 3.14 5.98
C ILE A 283 -12.63 1.83 6.28
N LEU A 284 -11.96 0.79 6.75
CA LEU A 284 -12.58 -0.49 7.09
C LEU A 284 -13.56 -0.41 8.27
N MET A 285 -13.42 0.55 9.18
CA MET A 285 -14.43 0.79 10.22
C MET A 285 -15.77 1.25 9.63
N PHE A 286 -15.75 2.03 8.55
CA PHE A 286 -16.92 2.76 8.04
C PHE A 286 -17.24 2.50 6.55
N TYR A 287 -16.67 1.44 5.95
CA TYR A 287 -16.73 1.20 4.50
C TYR A 287 -18.16 1.04 3.96
N LYS A 288 -19.14 0.69 4.81
CA LYS A 288 -20.56 0.59 4.43
C LYS A 288 -21.30 1.93 4.60
N ASP A 289 -20.80 2.81 5.46
CA ASP A 289 -21.55 3.95 5.97
C ASP A 289 -21.38 5.20 5.12
N LYS A 290 -20.18 5.44 4.57
CA LYS A 290 -19.87 6.64 3.78
C LYS A 290 -19.04 6.34 2.53
N PRO A 291 -19.13 7.15 1.47
CA PRO A 291 -18.22 7.06 0.32
C PRO A 291 -16.79 7.45 0.71
N ILE A 292 -15.81 7.07 -0.12
CA ILE A 292 -14.38 7.20 0.17
C ILE A 292 -13.94 8.64 0.43
N ASP A 293 -14.40 9.58 -0.39
CA ASP A 293 -14.03 11.01 -0.29
C ASP A 293 -14.41 11.55 1.09
N TRP A 294 -15.61 11.21 1.56
CA TRP A 294 -16.06 11.63 2.88
C TRP A 294 -15.25 10.97 3.99
N LEU A 295 -14.85 9.71 3.85
CA LEU A 295 -14.02 9.05 4.86
C LEU A 295 -12.64 9.71 4.96
N LEU A 296 -12.06 10.10 3.83
CA LEU A 296 -10.81 10.84 3.76
C LEU A 296 -10.93 12.26 4.37
N ASP A 297 -12.06 12.95 4.16
CA ASP A 297 -12.34 14.22 4.82
C ASP A 297 -12.50 14.07 6.34
N HIS A 298 -13.21 13.02 6.80
CA HIS A 298 -13.41 12.81 8.24
C HIS A 298 -12.12 12.47 8.97
N ILE A 299 -11.23 11.65 8.39
CA ILE A 299 -9.94 11.36 9.03
C ILE A 299 -9.07 12.61 9.14
N LEU A 300 -9.09 13.48 8.13
CA LEU A 300 -8.42 14.78 8.17
C LEU A 300 -9.00 15.68 9.25
N TRP A 301 -10.32 15.79 9.30
CA TRP A 301 -11.01 16.58 10.32
C TRP A 301 -10.65 16.10 11.73
N VAL A 302 -10.66 14.79 11.98
CA VAL A 302 -10.31 14.21 13.29
C VAL A 302 -8.84 14.45 13.66
N LYS A 303 -7.93 14.47 12.68
CA LYS A 303 -6.48 14.58 12.94
C LYS A 303 -5.97 16.02 13.02
N VAL A 304 -6.61 16.94 12.31
CA VAL A 304 -6.14 18.31 12.14
C VAL A 304 -7.01 19.33 12.88
N CYS A 305 -8.32 19.12 12.95
CA CYS A 305 -9.22 20.05 13.65
C CYS A 305 -9.24 19.73 15.15
N ASN A 306 -8.99 20.74 15.98
CA ASN A 306 -9.13 20.64 17.44
C ASN A 306 -10.51 21.18 17.84
N PRO A 307 -11.46 20.34 18.29
CA PRO A 307 -12.80 20.79 18.64
C PRO A 307 -12.81 21.87 19.75
N GLU A 308 -11.77 21.90 20.58
CA GLU A 308 -11.64 22.82 21.71
C GLU A 308 -11.14 24.22 21.33
N LYS A 309 -10.70 24.44 20.09
CA LYS A 309 -10.19 25.76 19.64
C LYS A 309 -11.24 26.64 18.98
N ASP A 310 -12.42 26.08 18.69
CA ASP A 310 -13.55 26.77 18.07
C ASP A 310 -14.77 26.90 19.02
N ALA A 311 -14.56 26.73 20.34
CA ALA A 311 -15.56 26.90 21.40
C ALA A 311 -15.33 28.17 22.23
#